data_AF-A0A973RS29-F1
#
_entry.id   AF-A0A973RS29-F1
#
_cell.length_a   1.000
_cell.length_b   1.000
_cell.length_c   1.000
_cell.angle_alpha   90.00
_cell.angle_beta   90.00
_cell.angle_gamma   90.00
#
_symmetry.space_group_name_H-M   'P 1'
#
loop_
_entity.id
_entity.type
_entity.pdbx_description
1 polymer ?
#
loop_
_entity_poly.entity_id
_entity_poly.type
_entity_poly.pdbx_seq_one_letter_code
_entity_poly.pdbx_strand_id
1 'polypeptide(L)'
;MPNSTPGTEQASGRKERWAPAAEETIGHTASRHSSPRAWLRALERAVAAGLLPGFNDTTAAIIAVLAARMDYGTGHCRYMLQDVMESTGLGRTAVTDHVKMLRAGGWLAWVEHGSLRNALRVLGMPGYAKTATVYAATIPPAYDVLEGNILNGRGYEARVVGVTPTARERRVEEASRTPSLRVVKEVGQVQVVGGEGTTTADAAADRISSRRKRSRTVTGYKITPGRIEQARHLAKRIRPLVNWVQGATLDQLSWVLLDLVARDWHEGRIVAWLAKLGQEIGAPRWRPRFPHRVIAAALQRRDEADARLAEHGPTPGATQPTTAPNAAFAAARQAVRRYDRTAYVTLPAVDQVPEDMHDRGILRDAAAEDLGIVRSMVDCLGREEALRVLGSDALRAYDTANEAALVYAVTA
;
A
#
# COMPACT_ATOMS: atom_id res chain seq x y z
N MET A 1 15.54 64.85 40.04
CA MET A 1 15.32 63.61 40.81
C MET A 1 13.85 63.22 40.65
N PRO A 2 13.46 62.07 40.09
CA PRO A 2 14.14 61.20 39.11
C PRO A 2 13.39 61.14 37.75
N ASN A 3 14.15 60.97 36.67
CA ASN A 3 13.67 60.58 35.33
C ASN A 3 13.43 59.06 35.32
N SER A 4 12.20 58.64 35.03
CA SER A 4 11.87 57.23 34.81
C SER A 4 11.67 56.98 33.32
N THR A 5 12.73 56.53 32.66
CA THR A 5 12.67 55.98 31.31
C THR A 5 12.00 54.60 31.37
N PRO A 6 10.92 54.33 30.61
CA PRO A 6 10.41 52.98 30.49
C PRO A 6 11.43 52.14 29.68
N GLY A 7 12.00 51.15 30.35
CA GLY A 7 12.92 50.19 29.75
C GLY A 7 12.23 49.42 28.63
N THR A 8 12.78 49.54 27.42
CA THR A 8 12.45 48.70 26.29
C THR A 8 12.92 47.28 26.58
N GLU A 9 12.05 46.49 27.21
CA GLU A 9 12.26 45.07 27.44
C GLU A 9 12.19 44.36 26.07
N GLN A 10 13.36 44.18 25.46
CA GLN A 10 13.53 43.36 24.27
C GLN A 10 13.20 41.91 24.67
N ALA A 11 11.93 41.53 24.50
CA ALA A 11 11.49 40.16 24.50
C ALA A 11 12.24 39.44 23.37
N SER A 12 13.38 38.83 23.70
CA SER A 12 14.11 37.94 22.81
C SER A 12 13.16 36.80 22.45
N GLY A 13 12.55 36.91 21.27
CA GLY A 13 11.62 35.95 20.71
C GLY A 13 12.35 34.63 20.47
N ARG A 14 12.42 33.81 21.51
CA ARG A 14 12.75 32.39 21.38
C ARG A 14 11.68 31.85 20.45
N LYS A 15 12.04 31.61 19.18
CA LYS A 15 11.17 30.92 18.22
C LYS A 15 10.80 29.60 18.87
N GLU A 16 9.63 29.53 19.49
CA GLU A 16 9.09 28.28 19.99
C GLU A 16 9.11 27.33 18.81
N ARG A 17 9.89 26.26 18.96
CA ARG A 17 9.99 25.23 17.95
C ARG A 17 8.59 24.65 17.87
N TRP A 18 7.88 24.98 16.78
CA TRP A 18 6.54 24.50 16.51
C TRP A 18 6.48 22.98 16.77
N ALA A 19 5.67 22.59 17.76
CA ALA A 19 5.39 21.21 18.11
C ALA A 19 3.94 20.91 17.73
N PRO A 20 3.67 19.78 17.04
CA PRO A 20 2.29 19.39 16.76
C PRO A 20 1.56 19.11 18.07
N ALA A 21 0.27 19.47 18.14
CA ALA A 21 -0.56 19.11 19.27
C ALA A 21 -0.73 17.58 19.30
N ALA A 22 -0.77 16.98 20.50
CA ALA A 22 -0.88 15.52 20.65
C ALA A 22 -2.08 14.94 19.86
N GLU A 23 -3.18 15.69 19.83
CA GLU A 23 -4.44 15.38 19.13
C GLU A 23 -4.30 15.25 17.60
N GLU A 24 -3.19 15.71 17.03
CA GLU A 24 -2.90 15.61 15.60
C GLU A 24 -2.15 14.32 15.22
N THR A 25 -1.89 13.41 16.16
CA THR A 25 -1.20 12.13 15.91
C THR A 25 -2.18 10.96 16.03
N ILE A 26 -2.03 9.91 15.20
CA ILE A 26 -2.98 8.78 15.15
C ILE A 26 -3.27 8.12 16.52
N GLY A 27 -2.30 8.13 17.44
CA GLY A 27 -2.47 7.55 18.78
C GLY A 27 -3.38 8.34 19.72
N HIS A 28 -3.64 9.62 19.42
CA HIS A 28 -4.41 10.50 20.32
C HIS A 28 -5.50 11.30 19.60
N THR A 29 -5.58 11.23 18.27
CA THR A 29 -6.59 11.96 17.52
C THR A 29 -7.99 11.42 17.83
N ALA A 30 -8.96 12.33 17.99
CA ALA A 30 -10.38 11.98 18.10
C ALA A 30 -11.01 11.63 16.75
N SER A 31 -10.33 11.97 15.65
CA SER A 31 -10.80 11.78 14.28
C SER A 31 -10.61 10.34 13.81
N ARG A 32 -11.58 9.81 13.08
CA ARG A 32 -11.54 8.42 12.61
C ARG A 32 -10.80 8.26 11.29
N HIS A 33 -10.17 7.12 11.08
CA HIS A 33 -9.55 6.75 9.81
C HIS A 33 -10.55 6.79 8.64
N SER A 34 -10.07 7.20 7.47
CA SER A 34 -10.84 7.17 6.23
C SER A 34 -10.02 6.74 5.02
N SER A 35 -10.65 5.99 4.12
CA SER A 35 -10.11 5.78 2.78
C SER A 35 -10.11 7.07 1.96
N PRO A 36 -9.27 7.20 0.92
CA PRO A 36 -9.09 8.46 0.18
C PRO A 36 -10.39 8.96 -0.47
N ARG A 37 -11.21 8.06 -1.02
CA ARG A 37 -12.49 8.42 -1.66
C ARG A 37 -13.52 8.90 -0.66
N ALA A 38 -13.62 8.24 0.49
CA ALA A 38 -14.53 8.66 1.55
C ALA A 38 -14.09 9.98 2.17
N TRP A 39 -12.77 10.19 2.26
CA TRP A 39 -12.17 11.42 2.78
C TRP A 39 -12.46 12.62 1.87
N LEU A 40 -12.24 12.49 0.55
CA LEU A 40 -12.56 13.55 -0.42
C LEU A 40 -14.05 13.95 -0.39
N ARG A 41 -14.96 12.98 -0.41
CA ARG A 41 -16.41 13.26 -0.33
C ARG A 41 -16.79 13.93 0.99
N ALA A 42 -16.15 13.52 2.08
CA ALA A 42 -16.39 14.13 3.38
C ALA A 42 -15.90 15.58 3.42
N LEU A 43 -14.73 15.88 2.85
CA LEU A 43 -14.22 17.24 2.72
C LEU A 43 -15.15 18.12 1.88
N GLU A 44 -15.58 17.65 0.70
CA GLU A 44 -16.52 18.39 -0.16
C GLU A 44 -17.80 18.76 0.58
N ARG A 45 -18.40 17.79 1.30
CA ARG A 45 -19.59 18.02 2.12
C ARG A 45 -19.33 18.94 3.31
N ALA A 46 -18.18 18.78 3.97
CA ALA A 46 -17.80 19.61 5.11
C ALA A 46 -17.60 21.08 4.71
N VAL A 47 -17.01 21.33 3.53
CA VAL A 47 -16.87 22.67 2.95
C VAL A 47 -18.24 23.26 2.63
N ALA A 48 -19.12 22.48 1.99
CA ALA A 48 -20.50 22.93 1.72
C ALA A 48 -21.28 23.25 3.02
N ALA A 49 -20.95 22.58 4.12
CA ALA A 49 -21.53 22.83 5.44
C ALA A 49 -20.78 23.89 6.28
N GLY A 50 -19.71 24.50 5.76
CA GLY A 50 -18.96 25.54 6.46
C GLY A 50 -18.07 25.03 7.62
N LEU A 51 -17.73 23.74 7.68
CA LEU A 51 -16.92 23.16 8.75
C LEU A 51 -15.42 23.41 8.62
N LEU A 52 -14.93 23.86 7.45
CA LEU A 52 -13.52 24.21 7.24
C LEU A 52 -13.39 25.71 6.91
N PRO A 53 -13.24 26.58 7.93
CA PRO A 53 -12.95 27.99 7.68
C PRO A 53 -11.59 28.12 6.99
N GLY A 54 -11.50 28.97 5.95
CA GLY A 54 -10.27 29.18 5.19
C GLY A 54 -10.03 28.19 4.05
N PHE A 55 -10.97 27.26 3.80
CA PHE A 55 -10.92 26.41 2.61
C PHE A 55 -11.08 27.26 1.34
N ASN A 56 -10.18 27.03 0.37
CA ASN A 56 -10.15 27.71 -0.92
C ASN A 56 -9.60 26.76 -2.00
N ASP A 57 -9.51 27.24 -3.25
CA ASP A 57 -9.02 26.45 -4.39
C ASP A 57 -7.59 25.92 -4.17
N THR A 58 -6.75 26.68 -3.47
CA THR A 58 -5.40 26.26 -3.07
C THR A 58 -5.44 25.03 -2.16
N THR A 59 -6.35 25.01 -1.18
CA THR A 59 -6.56 23.86 -0.29
C THR A 59 -7.05 22.65 -1.10
N ALA A 60 -8.01 22.86 -2.00
CA ALA A 60 -8.57 21.81 -2.84
C ALA A 60 -7.49 21.16 -3.73
N ALA A 61 -6.60 21.96 -4.33
CA ALA A 61 -5.48 21.46 -5.13
C ALA A 61 -4.52 20.58 -4.31
N ILE A 62 -4.17 21.02 -3.09
CA ILE A 62 -3.31 20.24 -2.18
C ILE A 62 -3.99 18.92 -1.81
N ILE A 63 -5.27 18.96 -1.45
CA ILE A 63 -6.06 17.77 -1.11
C ILE A 63 -6.08 16.76 -2.25
N ALA A 64 -6.29 17.21 -3.48
CA ALA A 64 -6.30 16.34 -4.65
C ALA A 64 -4.95 15.61 -4.84
N VAL A 65 -3.84 16.34 -4.69
CA VAL A 65 -2.49 15.75 -4.78
C VAL A 65 -2.23 14.76 -3.66
N LEU A 66 -2.62 15.08 -2.42
CA LEU A 66 -2.49 14.16 -1.30
C LEU A 66 -3.33 12.90 -1.50
N ALA A 67 -4.60 13.05 -1.86
CA ALA A 67 -5.52 11.93 -2.09
C ALA A 67 -5.06 10.99 -3.20
N ALA A 68 -4.48 11.53 -4.28
CA ALA A 68 -3.93 10.74 -5.38
C ALA A 68 -2.75 9.84 -4.95
N ARG A 69 -2.04 10.24 -3.89
CA ARG A 69 -0.88 9.52 -3.33
C ARG A 69 -1.22 8.62 -2.16
N MET A 70 -2.44 8.70 -1.63
CA MET A 70 -2.83 7.90 -0.48
C MET A 70 -2.98 6.42 -0.85
N ASP A 71 -2.55 5.55 0.06
CA ASP A 71 -2.88 4.13 -0.01
C ASP A 71 -4.39 3.94 0.15
N TYR A 72 -4.98 3.11 -0.71
CA TYR A 72 -6.44 2.90 -0.72
C TYR A 72 -6.94 2.13 0.50
N GLY A 73 -6.09 1.31 1.13
CA GLY A 73 -6.44 0.51 2.29
C GLY A 73 -6.32 1.30 3.59
N THR A 74 -5.20 1.99 3.78
CA THR A 74 -4.86 2.67 5.04
C THR A 74 -5.10 4.18 5.04
N GLY A 75 -5.37 4.78 3.89
CA GLY A 75 -5.51 6.23 3.77
C GLY A 75 -4.21 6.99 4.08
N HIS A 76 -3.06 6.31 4.12
CA HIS A 76 -1.77 6.91 4.42
C HIS A 76 -1.15 7.53 3.17
N CYS A 77 -0.62 8.74 3.28
CA CYS A 77 0.17 9.37 2.22
C CYS A 77 1.50 9.89 2.77
N ARG A 78 2.55 9.71 1.96
CA ARG A 78 3.83 10.41 2.16
C ARG A 78 3.65 11.85 1.72
N TYR A 79 3.88 12.80 2.63
CA TYR A 79 3.64 14.22 2.38
C TYR A 79 4.51 14.75 1.25
N MET A 80 5.80 14.43 1.25
CA MET A 80 6.78 14.86 0.23
C MET A 80 6.56 16.32 -0.21
N LEU A 81 6.84 17.25 0.71
CA LEU A 81 6.55 18.68 0.55
C LEU A 81 6.98 19.25 -0.81
N GLN A 82 8.18 18.91 -1.27
CA GLN A 82 8.72 19.38 -2.55
C GLN A 82 7.84 18.91 -3.72
N ASP A 83 7.52 17.63 -3.78
CA ASP A 83 6.68 17.06 -4.82
C ASP A 83 5.26 17.64 -4.80
N VAL A 84 4.73 18.02 -3.62
CA VAL A 84 3.43 18.70 -3.53
C VAL A 84 3.53 20.11 -4.10
N MET A 85 4.60 20.85 -3.78
CA MET A 85 4.87 22.17 -4.36
C MET A 85 4.99 22.09 -5.88
N GLU A 86 5.74 21.13 -6.40
CA GLU A 86 5.92 20.93 -7.85
C GLU A 86 4.61 20.54 -8.54
N SER A 87 3.80 19.68 -7.93
CA SER A 87 2.52 19.25 -8.51
C SER A 87 1.45 20.35 -8.50
N THR A 88 1.52 21.28 -7.55
CA THR A 88 0.51 22.34 -7.37
C THR A 88 0.97 23.71 -7.88
N GLY A 89 2.26 23.91 -8.11
CA GLY A 89 2.86 25.22 -8.40
C GLY A 89 2.87 26.18 -7.20
N LEU A 90 2.56 25.70 -5.99
CA LEU A 90 2.40 26.54 -4.81
C LEU A 90 3.71 26.73 -4.06
N GLY A 91 3.85 27.90 -3.43
CA GLY A 91 4.96 28.19 -2.54
C GLY A 91 4.92 27.35 -1.25
N ARG A 92 6.11 27.08 -0.68
CA ARG A 92 6.28 26.26 0.52
C ARG A 92 5.38 26.67 1.69
N THR A 93 5.28 27.98 1.94
CA THR A 93 4.48 28.53 3.04
C THR A 93 3.01 28.20 2.87
N ALA A 94 2.45 28.45 1.68
CA ALA A 94 1.05 28.14 1.37
C ALA A 94 0.74 26.65 1.57
N VAL A 95 1.59 25.75 1.05
CA VAL A 95 1.40 24.31 1.24
C VAL A 95 1.43 23.94 2.73
N THR A 96 2.40 24.48 3.47
CA THR A 96 2.55 24.18 4.91
C THR A 96 1.38 24.71 5.74
N ASP A 97 0.89 25.91 5.44
CA ASP A 97 -0.21 26.55 6.16
C ASP A 97 -1.54 25.83 5.90
N HIS A 98 -1.83 25.46 4.65
CA HIS A 98 -3.03 24.69 4.32
C HIS A 98 -2.99 23.27 4.91
N VAL A 99 -1.82 22.61 4.92
CA VAL A 99 -1.68 21.30 5.60
C VAL A 99 -1.80 21.44 7.11
N LYS A 100 -1.30 22.52 7.70
CA LYS A 100 -1.50 22.83 9.12
C LYS A 100 -2.98 23.06 9.44
N MET A 101 -3.70 23.80 8.60
CA MET A 101 -5.14 24.00 8.73
C MET A 101 -5.91 22.68 8.66
N LEU A 102 -5.58 21.79 7.71
CA LEU A 102 -6.22 20.47 7.61
C LEU A 102 -5.98 19.60 8.85
N ARG A 103 -4.78 19.67 9.44
CA ARG A 103 -4.47 18.96 10.69
C ARG A 103 -5.21 19.53 11.88
N ALA A 104 -5.20 20.86 12.03
CA ALA A 104 -5.94 21.54 13.10
C ALA A 104 -7.45 21.25 13.02
N GLY A 105 -7.99 21.07 11.81
CA GLY A 105 -9.38 20.67 11.59
C GLY A 105 -9.66 19.17 11.74
N GLY A 106 -8.66 18.33 12.06
CA GLY A 106 -8.83 16.89 12.22
C GLY A 106 -8.98 16.10 10.91
N TRP A 107 -8.65 16.71 9.77
CA TRP A 107 -8.73 16.05 8.45
C TRP A 107 -7.48 15.28 8.07
N LEU A 108 -6.36 15.60 8.72
CA LEU A 108 -5.10 14.86 8.61
C LEU A 108 -4.55 14.58 10.01
N ALA A 109 -3.97 13.40 10.19
CA ALA A 109 -3.24 13.04 11.40
C ALA A 109 -1.83 12.53 11.03
N TRP A 110 -0.85 12.80 11.89
CA TRP A 110 0.50 12.26 11.80
C TRP A 110 0.49 10.76 12.11
N VAL A 111 0.96 9.98 11.16
CA VAL A 111 1.31 8.56 11.37
C VAL A 111 2.76 8.48 11.82
N GLU A 112 3.65 9.16 11.10
CA GLU A 112 5.08 9.19 11.38
C GLU A 112 5.64 10.59 11.13
N HIS A 113 6.36 11.11 12.12
CA HIS A 113 7.06 12.38 11.98
C HIS A 113 8.28 12.21 11.07
N GLY A 114 8.33 13.00 9.99
CA GLY A 114 9.48 13.02 9.12
C GLY A 114 10.72 13.43 9.91
N SER A 115 11.80 12.66 9.78
CA SER A 115 13.06 12.96 10.44
C SER A 115 14.06 13.54 9.45
N LEU A 116 14.79 14.57 9.89
CA LEU A 116 15.99 15.03 9.18
C LEU A 116 17.17 14.06 9.39
N ARG A 117 17.05 13.10 10.31
CA ARG A 117 18.04 12.04 10.50
C ARG A 117 17.99 11.13 9.28
N ASN A 118 19.17 10.83 8.76
CA ASN A 118 19.35 9.95 7.63
C ASN A 118 18.94 8.51 8.01
N ALA A 119 17.80 8.04 7.50
CA ALA A 119 17.28 6.71 7.79
C ALA A 119 18.27 5.61 7.35
N LEU A 120 18.93 5.78 6.19
CA LEU A 120 19.93 4.83 5.69
C LEU A 120 21.13 4.72 6.64
N ARG A 121 21.57 5.85 7.21
CA ARG A 121 22.69 5.85 8.16
C ARG A 121 22.35 5.16 9.48
N VAL A 122 21.11 5.30 9.96
CA VAL A 122 20.64 4.57 11.15
C VAL A 122 20.65 3.07 10.90
N LEU A 123 20.34 2.64 9.67
CA LEU A 123 20.36 1.26 9.23
C LEU A 123 21.75 0.77 8.78
N GLY A 124 22.81 1.55 8.97
CA GLY A 124 24.18 1.19 8.55
C GLY A 124 24.40 1.13 7.03
N MET A 125 23.42 1.59 6.23
CA MET A 125 23.48 1.57 4.78
C MET A 125 24.14 2.85 4.24
N PRO A 126 24.89 2.77 3.12
CA PRO A 126 25.46 3.95 2.47
C PRO A 126 24.35 4.83 1.86
N GLY A 127 24.59 6.14 1.78
CA GLY A 127 23.68 7.10 1.16
C GLY A 127 22.90 7.96 2.16
N TYR A 128 22.03 8.84 1.65
CA TYR A 128 21.17 9.73 2.43
C TYR A 128 19.70 9.60 2.04
N ALA A 129 18.85 9.18 2.97
CA ALA A 129 17.41 9.20 2.80
C ALA A 129 16.75 9.93 3.98
N LYS A 130 16.07 11.04 3.71
CA LYS A 130 15.15 11.66 4.67
C LYS A 130 13.92 10.78 4.79
N THR A 131 13.47 10.52 6.01
CA THR A 131 12.16 9.89 6.20
C THR A 131 11.10 10.95 5.91
N ALA A 132 10.31 10.73 4.87
CA ALA A 132 9.20 11.61 4.57
C ALA A 132 8.18 11.55 5.71
N THR A 133 7.59 12.71 6.03
CA THR A 133 6.39 12.77 6.87
C THR A 133 5.29 11.89 6.28
N VAL A 134 4.64 11.08 7.12
CA VAL A 134 3.48 10.28 6.72
C VAL A 134 2.24 10.80 7.44
N TYR A 135 1.23 11.14 6.65
CA TYR A 135 -0.10 11.52 7.14
C TYR A 135 -1.10 10.40 6.89
N ALA A 136 -2.13 10.34 7.71
CA ALA A 136 -3.34 9.58 7.48
C ALA A 136 -4.52 10.51 7.19
N ALA A 137 -5.36 10.13 6.24
CA ALA A 137 -6.68 10.73 6.05
C ALA A 137 -7.59 10.41 7.24
N THR A 138 -8.09 11.45 7.89
CA THR A 138 -9.01 11.34 9.02
C THR A 138 -10.27 12.16 8.80
N ILE A 139 -11.35 11.77 9.46
CA ILE A 139 -12.63 12.49 9.46
C ILE A 139 -12.94 12.92 10.90
N PRO A 140 -13.12 14.22 11.16
CA PRO A 140 -13.34 14.73 12.51
C PRO A 140 -14.73 14.38 13.05
N PRO A 141 -14.90 14.22 14.38
CA PRO A 141 -16.20 13.90 14.98
C PRO A 141 -17.30 14.93 14.66
N ALA A 142 -16.95 16.21 14.49
CA ALA A 142 -17.89 17.25 14.09
C ALA A 142 -18.57 16.95 12.75
N TYR A 143 -17.84 16.36 11.80
CA TYR A 143 -18.42 15.90 10.54
C TYR A 143 -19.36 14.72 10.74
N ASP A 144 -18.98 13.76 11.59
CA ASP A 144 -19.82 12.60 11.87
C ASP A 144 -21.13 13.01 12.56
N VAL A 145 -21.10 14.00 13.46
CA VAL A 145 -22.31 14.59 14.06
C VAL A 145 -23.18 15.28 13.01
N LEU A 146 -22.60 16.10 12.13
CA LEU A 146 -23.30 16.76 11.02
C LEU A 146 -24.00 15.76 10.09
N GLU A 147 -23.29 14.68 9.75
CA GLU A 147 -23.80 13.62 8.89
C GLU A 147 -24.73 12.63 9.61
N GLY A 148 -24.84 12.72 10.94
CA GLY A 148 -25.57 11.78 11.78
C GLY A 148 -25.00 10.36 11.72
N ASN A 149 -23.68 10.22 11.58
CA ASN A 149 -23.00 8.92 11.62
C ASN A 149 -22.90 8.42 13.07
N ILE A 150 -23.17 7.13 13.27
CA ILE A 150 -23.01 6.44 14.56
C ILE A 150 -21.70 5.65 14.49
N LEU A 151 -20.81 5.91 15.44
CA LEU A 151 -19.48 5.32 15.49
C LEU A 151 -19.40 4.17 16.51
N ASN A 152 -18.62 3.14 16.20
CA ASN A 152 -18.13 2.14 17.14
C ASN A 152 -16.62 2.30 17.29
N GLY A 153 -16.11 2.26 18.52
CA GLY A 153 -14.72 2.58 18.83
C GLY A 153 -14.48 4.07 19.06
N ARG A 154 -13.21 4.46 19.23
CA ARG A 154 -12.79 5.85 19.49
C ARG A 154 -11.55 6.19 18.67
N GLY A 155 -11.38 7.48 18.42
CA GLY A 155 -10.22 8.03 17.74
C GLY A 155 -9.99 7.43 16.36
N TYR A 156 -8.72 7.22 16.01
CA TYR A 156 -8.32 6.74 14.69
C TYR A 156 -8.98 5.42 14.26
N GLU A 157 -9.23 4.51 15.21
CA GLU A 157 -9.79 3.19 14.91
C GLU A 157 -11.33 3.17 14.85
N ALA A 158 -11.99 4.28 15.14
CA ALA A 158 -13.45 4.35 15.14
C ALA A 158 -14.03 4.05 13.75
N ARG A 159 -15.15 3.32 13.72
CA ARG A 159 -15.82 2.90 12.48
C ARG A 159 -17.27 3.32 12.49
N VAL A 160 -17.78 3.75 11.33
CA VAL A 160 -19.21 4.01 11.16
C VAL A 160 -19.96 2.68 11.14
N VAL A 161 -20.84 2.47 12.12
CA VAL A 161 -21.69 1.27 12.21
C VAL A 161 -23.13 1.53 11.81
N GLY A 162 -23.53 2.80 11.77
CA GLY A 162 -24.88 3.19 11.40
C GLY A 162 -25.02 4.68 11.16
N VAL A 163 -26.27 5.07 10.98
CA VAL A 163 -26.69 6.47 10.88
C VAL A 163 -27.91 6.69 11.75
N THR A 164 -28.07 7.91 12.26
CA THR A 164 -29.27 8.32 12.97
C THR A 164 -30.50 8.23 12.05
N PRO A 165 -31.72 8.04 12.61
CA PRO A 165 -32.93 8.00 11.80
C PRO A 165 -33.13 9.24 10.93
N THR A 166 -32.89 10.43 11.50
CA THR A 166 -32.99 11.71 10.78
C THR A 166 -32.00 11.81 9.61
N ALA A 167 -30.75 11.37 9.81
CA ALA A 167 -29.77 11.33 8.72
C ALA A 167 -30.12 10.28 7.65
N ARG A 168 -30.72 9.16 8.06
CA ARG A 168 -31.22 8.13 7.13
C ARG A 168 -32.29 8.70 6.22
N GLU A 169 -33.28 9.38 6.77
CA GLU A 169 -34.37 10.03 6.00
C GLU A 169 -33.81 11.04 5.00
N ARG A 170 -32.93 11.95 5.44
CA ARG A 170 -32.25 12.91 4.57
C ARG A 170 -31.50 12.23 3.41
N ARG A 171 -30.79 11.13 3.67
CA ARG A 171 -30.06 10.38 2.63
C ARG A 171 -30.99 9.66 1.65
N VAL A 172 -32.13 9.14 2.12
CA VAL A 172 -33.15 8.55 1.26
C VAL A 172 -33.78 9.61 0.36
N GLU A 173 -34.12 10.78 0.93
CA GLU A 173 -34.64 11.91 0.17
C GLU A 173 -33.62 12.40 -0.88
N GLU A 174 -32.36 12.60 -0.51
CA GLU A 174 -31.29 12.99 -1.43
C GLU A 174 -31.12 11.95 -2.56
N ALA A 175 -31.12 10.66 -2.23
CA ALA A 175 -31.04 9.57 -3.22
C ALA A 175 -32.26 9.53 -4.17
N SER A 176 -33.45 9.87 -3.66
CA SER A 176 -34.67 9.95 -4.48
C SER A 176 -34.65 11.12 -5.48
N ARG A 177 -33.87 12.17 -5.21
CA ARG A 177 -33.72 13.34 -6.09
C ARG A 177 -32.79 13.07 -7.28
N THR A 178 -31.95 12.03 -7.23
CA THR A 178 -31.10 11.65 -8.36
C THR A 178 -31.94 11.11 -9.53
N PRO A 179 -31.93 11.74 -10.71
CA PRO A 179 -32.86 11.47 -11.81
C PRO A 179 -32.74 10.08 -12.45
N SER A 180 -31.71 9.31 -12.11
CA SER A 180 -31.51 7.94 -12.61
C SER A 180 -32.45 6.89 -11.99
N LEU A 181 -33.23 7.25 -10.96
CA LEU A 181 -34.27 6.41 -10.35
C LEU A 181 -35.69 6.97 -10.52
N ARG A 182 -35.89 7.93 -11.44
CA ARG A 182 -37.24 8.17 -11.92
C ARG A 182 -37.66 6.92 -12.67
N VAL A 183 -38.58 6.16 -12.08
CA VAL A 183 -39.37 5.14 -12.79
C VAL A 183 -39.78 5.79 -14.10
N VAL A 184 -39.21 5.30 -15.20
CA VAL A 184 -39.66 5.68 -16.53
C VAL A 184 -41.12 5.27 -16.54
N LYS A 185 -42.01 6.24 -16.39
CA LYS A 185 -43.43 6.02 -16.67
C LYS A 185 -43.43 5.54 -18.11
N GLU A 186 -43.80 4.28 -18.36
CA GLU A 186 -44.02 3.78 -19.71
C GLU A 186 -45.11 4.65 -20.33
N VAL A 187 -44.71 5.74 -20.98
CA VAL A 187 -45.61 6.57 -21.76
C VAL A 187 -45.79 5.80 -23.06
N GLY A 188 -46.85 5.00 -23.10
CA GLY A 188 -47.52 4.47 -24.29
C GLY A 188 -46.64 3.81 -25.35
N GLN A 189 -46.94 2.56 -25.68
CA GLN A 189 -46.52 1.99 -26.97
C GLN A 189 -46.88 2.98 -28.10
N VAL A 190 -45.87 3.65 -28.65
CA VAL A 190 -46.02 4.46 -29.84
C VAL A 190 -46.27 3.49 -30.99
N GLN A 191 -47.51 3.46 -31.46
CA GLN A 191 -47.91 2.72 -32.65
C GLN A 191 -47.23 3.38 -33.85
N VAL A 192 -46.13 2.79 -34.33
CA VAL A 192 -45.43 3.26 -35.52
C VAL A 192 -46.25 2.82 -36.73
N VAL A 193 -47.12 3.70 -37.21
CA VAL A 193 -47.77 3.58 -38.52
C VAL A 193 -46.92 4.33 -39.54
N GLY A 194 -46.45 3.61 -40.56
CA GLY A 194 -46.06 4.13 -41.88
C GLY A 194 -45.20 5.39 -41.90
N GLY A 195 -43.88 5.21 -41.92
CA GLY A 195 -42.93 6.27 -42.24
C GLY A 195 -41.95 5.78 -43.30
N GLU A 196 -42.08 6.33 -44.50
CA GLU A 196 -41.27 6.07 -45.69
C GLU A 196 -39.76 6.14 -45.42
N GLY A 197 -39.04 5.26 -46.11
CA GLY A 197 -37.60 5.15 -46.07
C GLY A 197 -36.90 6.41 -46.61
N THR A 198 -36.33 7.19 -45.69
CA THR A 198 -35.17 8.05 -45.97
C THR A 198 -34.09 7.78 -44.93
N THR A 199 -33.66 6.51 -44.87
CA THR A 199 -32.39 6.17 -44.22
C THR A 199 -31.26 6.54 -45.17
N THR A 200 -30.62 7.68 -44.92
CA THR A 200 -29.28 8.02 -45.43
C THR A 200 -28.33 6.85 -45.17
N ALA A 201 -27.91 6.18 -46.24
CA ALA A 201 -26.92 5.11 -46.22
C ALA A 201 -25.54 5.57 -45.68
N ASP A 202 -25.28 6.88 -45.67
CA ASP A 202 -24.01 7.44 -45.21
C ASP A 202 -23.84 7.46 -43.69
N ALA A 203 -24.92 7.44 -42.91
CA ALA A 203 -24.84 7.43 -41.44
C ALA A 203 -24.60 6.02 -40.84
N ALA A 204 -24.79 4.96 -41.65
CA ALA A 204 -24.59 3.57 -41.23
C ALA A 204 -23.16 3.06 -41.53
N ALA A 205 -22.48 3.64 -42.53
CA ALA A 205 -21.10 3.27 -42.86
C ALA A 205 -20.09 3.73 -41.78
N ASP A 206 -20.33 4.88 -41.15
CA ASP A 206 -19.41 5.44 -40.14
C ASP A 206 -19.53 4.82 -38.74
N ARG A 207 -20.62 4.10 -38.44
CA ARG A 207 -20.80 3.44 -37.13
C ARG A 207 -20.33 2.00 -37.07
N ILE A 208 -20.00 1.38 -38.20
CA ILE A 208 -19.51 -0.01 -38.26
C ILE A 208 -17.97 -0.07 -38.25
N SER A 209 -17.28 1.07 -38.41
CA SER A 209 -15.82 1.16 -38.45
C SER A 209 -15.13 1.40 -37.09
N SER A 210 -15.87 1.37 -35.95
CA SER A 210 -15.23 1.32 -34.62
C SER A 210 -14.63 -0.07 -34.36
N ARG A 211 -13.61 -0.40 -35.15
CA ARG A 211 -12.45 -1.24 -34.87
C ARG A 211 -12.62 -1.99 -33.56
N ARG A 212 -13.24 -3.18 -33.61
CA ARG A 212 -13.27 -4.13 -32.49
C ARG A 212 -11.83 -4.23 -31.97
N LYS A 213 -11.52 -3.53 -30.88
CA LYS A 213 -10.22 -3.59 -30.21
C LYS A 213 -10.06 -5.06 -29.87
N ARG A 214 -9.25 -5.77 -30.65
CA ARG A 214 -8.97 -7.19 -30.44
C ARG A 214 -8.53 -7.30 -28.98
N SER A 215 -9.34 -7.98 -28.17
CA SER A 215 -9.16 -8.04 -26.72
C SER A 215 -7.72 -8.51 -26.45
N ARG A 216 -6.92 -7.66 -25.82
CA ARG A 216 -5.54 -7.99 -25.42
C ARG A 216 -5.57 -8.41 -23.95
N THR A 217 -4.68 -9.32 -23.58
CA THR A 217 -4.48 -9.73 -22.18
C THR A 217 -3.82 -8.59 -21.36
N VAL A 218 -3.57 -8.79 -20.05
CA VAL A 218 -2.96 -7.76 -19.19
C VAL A 218 -1.61 -7.32 -19.74
N THR A 219 -0.87 -8.25 -20.32
CA THR A 219 0.48 -8.02 -20.86
C THR A 219 0.48 -7.82 -22.38
N GLY A 220 -0.70 -7.75 -23.00
CA GLY A 220 -0.84 -7.34 -24.40
C GLY A 220 -0.86 -8.47 -25.43
N TYR A 221 -0.89 -9.74 -25.03
CA TYR A 221 -0.98 -10.89 -25.95
C TYR A 221 -2.33 -10.95 -26.66
N LYS A 222 -2.32 -11.54 -27.87
CA LYS A 222 -3.54 -11.82 -28.63
C LYS A 222 -4.34 -12.93 -27.93
N ILE A 223 -5.59 -12.64 -27.63
CA ILE A 223 -6.53 -13.61 -27.06
C ILE A 223 -7.09 -14.50 -28.17
N THR A 224 -6.92 -15.81 -28.04
CA THR A 224 -7.54 -16.83 -28.91
C THR A 224 -8.57 -17.64 -28.11
N PRO A 225 -9.63 -18.16 -28.75
CA PRO A 225 -10.64 -18.97 -28.07
C PRO A 225 -10.07 -20.18 -27.30
N GLY A 226 -9.10 -20.88 -27.90
CA GLY A 226 -8.43 -22.01 -27.24
C GLY A 226 -7.70 -21.63 -25.95
N ARG A 227 -7.06 -20.45 -25.92
CA ARG A 227 -6.39 -19.93 -24.71
C ARG A 227 -7.38 -19.55 -23.61
N ILE A 228 -8.55 -19.01 -23.97
CA ILE A 228 -9.62 -18.71 -23.01
C ILE A 228 -10.07 -20.00 -22.33
N GLU A 229 -10.35 -21.05 -23.10
CA GLU A 229 -10.82 -22.31 -22.52
C GLU A 229 -9.74 -22.98 -21.67
N GLN A 230 -8.48 -22.98 -22.13
CA GLN A 230 -7.35 -23.48 -21.35
C GLN A 230 -7.17 -22.71 -20.04
N ALA A 231 -7.26 -21.38 -20.05
CA ALA A 231 -7.17 -20.55 -18.85
C ALA A 231 -8.35 -20.80 -17.90
N ARG A 232 -9.55 -21.04 -18.42
CA ARG A 232 -10.73 -21.43 -17.62
C ARG A 232 -10.55 -22.79 -16.95
N HIS A 233 -10.01 -23.78 -17.68
CA HIS A 233 -9.67 -25.09 -17.12
C HIS A 233 -8.61 -24.97 -16.01
N LEU A 234 -7.55 -24.20 -16.24
CA LEU A 234 -6.53 -23.95 -15.23
C LEU A 234 -7.10 -23.21 -14.01
N ALA A 235 -7.96 -22.22 -14.20
CA ALA A 235 -8.61 -21.52 -13.09
C ALA A 235 -9.40 -22.47 -12.18
N LYS A 236 -10.13 -23.44 -12.77
CA LYS A 236 -10.86 -24.47 -12.00
C LYS A 236 -9.93 -25.36 -11.18
N ARG A 237 -8.77 -25.75 -11.73
CA ARG A 237 -7.79 -26.63 -11.06
C ARG A 237 -6.94 -25.92 -10.02
N ILE A 238 -6.52 -24.69 -10.29
CA ILE A 238 -5.59 -23.92 -9.44
C ILE A 238 -6.30 -23.30 -8.24
N ARG A 239 -7.56 -22.85 -8.41
CA ARG A 239 -8.32 -22.20 -7.34
C ARG A 239 -8.37 -23.00 -6.02
N PRO A 240 -8.63 -24.32 -6.00
CA PRO A 240 -8.60 -25.09 -4.76
C PRO A 240 -7.18 -25.27 -4.18
N LEU A 241 -6.13 -25.24 -5.01
CA LEU A 241 -4.74 -25.48 -4.59
C LEU A 241 -4.08 -24.25 -3.94
N VAL A 242 -4.57 -23.04 -4.22
CA VAL A 242 -3.99 -21.78 -3.71
C VAL A 242 -5.01 -21.01 -2.88
N ASN A 243 -4.98 -21.21 -1.56
CA ASN A 243 -5.98 -20.70 -0.60
C ASN A 243 -6.29 -19.20 -0.72
N TRP A 244 -5.27 -18.36 -0.94
CA TRP A 244 -5.47 -16.90 -1.00
C TRP A 244 -6.14 -16.42 -2.29
N VAL A 245 -6.14 -17.25 -3.35
CA VAL A 245 -6.73 -16.94 -4.66
C VAL A 245 -8.22 -17.30 -4.70
N GLN A 246 -8.72 -18.10 -3.76
CA GLN A 246 -10.11 -18.58 -3.71
C GLN A 246 -11.17 -17.46 -3.70
N GLY A 247 -10.79 -16.25 -3.24
CA GLY A 247 -11.66 -15.06 -3.25
C GLY A 247 -11.94 -14.47 -4.65
N ALA A 248 -11.22 -14.87 -5.70
CA ALA A 248 -11.56 -14.51 -7.07
C ALA A 248 -12.64 -15.44 -7.64
N THR A 249 -13.48 -14.88 -8.50
CA THR A 249 -14.37 -15.66 -9.38
C THR A 249 -13.54 -16.41 -10.43
N LEU A 250 -14.09 -17.49 -10.99
CA LEU A 250 -13.41 -18.27 -12.03
C LEU A 250 -13.11 -17.42 -13.26
N ASP A 251 -14.00 -16.50 -13.65
CA ASP A 251 -13.77 -15.61 -14.79
C ASP A 251 -12.64 -14.61 -14.52
N GLN A 252 -12.63 -13.99 -13.34
CA GLN A 252 -11.54 -13.09 -12.92
C GLN A 252 -10.18 -13.80 -12.89
N LEU A 253 -10.15 -15.04 -12.39
CA LEU A 253 -8.94 -15.83 -12.33
C LEU A 253 -8.51 -16.28 -13.74
N SER A 254 -9.44 -16.75 -14.57
CA SER A 254 -9.17 -17.12 -15.95
C SER A 254 -8.57 -15.96 -16.76
N TRP A 255 -9.09 -14.75 -16.55
CA TRP A 255 -8.59 -13.54 -17.21
C TRP A 255 -7.12 -13.24 -16.90
N VAL A 256 -6.68 -13.35 -15.64
CA VAL A 256 -5.25 -13.15 -15.30
C VAL A 256 -4.37 -14.32 -15.70
N LEU A 257 -4.90 -15.54 -15.74
CA LEU A 257 -4.16 -16.72 -16.16
C LEU A 257 -3.92 -16.76 -17.68
N LEU A 258 -4.68 -15.99 -18.48
CA LEU A 258 -4.46 -15.89 -19.93
C LEU A 258 -3.02 -15.49 -20.29
N ASP A 259 -2.41 -14.59 -19.53
CA ASP A 259 -1.03 -14.14 -19.77
C ASP A 259 0.00 -15.25 -19.50
N LEU A 260 -0.26 -16.09 -18.50
CA LEU A 260 0.59 -17.23 -18.16
C LEU A 260 0.45 -18.35 -19.19
N VAL A 261 -0.78 -18.62 -19.64
CA VAL A 261 -1.07 -19.55 -20.73
C VAL A 261 -0.45 -19.07 -22.04
N ALA A 262 -0.47 -17.76 -22.32
CA ALA A 262 0.16 -17.21 -23.51
C ALA A 262 1.69 -17.37 -23.53
N ARG A 263 2.32 -17.61 -22.37
CA ARG A 263 3.75 -17.93 -22.19
C ARG A 263 4.01 -19.43 -22.05
N ASP A 264 3.01 -20.26 -22.32
CA ASP A 264 3.08 -21.72 -22.23
C ASP A 264 3.47 -22.23 -20.82
N TRP A 265 3.02 -21.54 -19.77
CA TRP A 265 3.22 -22.01 -18.40
C TRP A 265 2.28 -23.19 -18.09
N HIS A 266 2.86 -24.28 -17.61
CA HIS A 266 2.10 -25.42 -17.11
C HIS A 266 1.58 -25.18 -15.68
N GLU A 267 0.57 -25.95 -15.27
CA GLU A 267 -0.14 -25.81 -13.98
C GLU A 267 0.79 -25.76 -12.77
N GLY A 268 1.72 -26.72 -12.64
CA GLY A 268 2.66 -26.77 -11.51
C GLY A 268 3.51 -25.51 -11.35
N ARG A 269 3.95 -24.90 -12.47
CA ARG A 269 4.71 -23.65 -12.46
C ARG A 269 3.85 -22.47 -12.03
N ILE A 270 2.59 -22.43 -12.47
CA ILE A 270 1.63 -21.39 -12.06
C ILE A 270 1.36 -21.50 -10.55
N VAL A 271 1.12 -22.71 -10.03
CA VAL A 271 0.88 -22.94 -8.59
C VAL A 271 2.09 -22.51 -7.76
N ALA A 272 3.30 -22.94 -8.14
CA ALA A 272 4.53 -22.56 -7.44
C ALA A 272 4.76 -21.04 -7.45
N TRP A 273 4.50 -20.39 -8.59
CA TRP A 273 4.60 -18.93 -8.70
C TRP A 273 3.55 -18.21 -7.84
N LEU A 274 2.29 -18.66 -7.84
CA LEU A 274 1.23 -18.08 -7.01
C LEU A 274 1.48 -18.32 -5.50
N ALA A 275 2.08 -19.45 -5.13
CA ALA A 275 2.49 -19.72 -3.76
C ALA A 275 3.60 -18.75 -3.30
N LYS A 276 4.65 -18.59 -4.12
CA LYS A 276 5.73 -17.61 -3.88
C LYS A 276 5.20 -16.18 -3.79
N LEU A 277 4.37 -15.77 -4.75
CA LEU A 277 3.73 -14.45 -4.74
C LEU A 277 2.88 -14.26 -3.47
N GLY A 278 2.18 -15.31 -3.04
CA GLY A 278 1.45 -15.33 -1.78
C GLY A 278 2.36 -15.08 -0.58
N GLN A 279 3.53 -15.72 -0.51
CA GLN A 279 4.50 -15.48 0.57
C GLN A 279 5.01 -14.03 0.57
N GLU A 280 5.35 -13.49 -0.61
CA GLU A 280 5.85 -12.11 -0.75
C GLU A 280 4.85 -11.04 -0.27
N ILE A 281 3.54 -11.27 -0.46
CA ILE A 281 2.49 -10.34 -0.02
C ILE A 281 1.98 -10.62 1.39
N GLY A 282 2.55 -11.61 2.10
CA GLY A 282 2.07 -12.01 3.44
C GLY A 282 0.73 -12.74 3.42
N ALA A 283 0.39 -13.41 2.31
CA ALA A 283 -0.87 -14.11 2.12
C ALA A 283 -1.22 -15.20 3.16
N PRO A 284 -0.24 -15.87 3.82
CA PRO A 284 -0.57 -16.81 4.90
C PRO A 284 -1.38 -16.18 6.04
N ARG A 285 -1.20 -14.87 6.29
CA ARG A 285 -1.89 -14.12 7.35
C ARG A 285 -2.93 -13.14 6.81
N TRP A 286 -2.98 -12.92 5.50
CA TRP A 286 -3.82 -11.91 4.87
C TRP A 286 -4.41 -12.40 3.54
N ARG A 287 -5.74 -12.27 3.36
CA ARG A 287 -6.38 -12.62 2.09
C ARG A 287 -6.81 -11.35 1.35
N PRO A 288 -6.22 -11.03 0.18
CA PRO A 288 -6.62 -9.86 -0.57
C PRO A 288 -8.07 -10.02 -1.06
N ARG A 289 -8.87 -8.96 -0.94
CA ARG A 289 -10.28 -8.95 -1.40
C ARG A 289 -10.42 -9.18 -2.91
N PHE A 290 -9.39 -8.82 -3.68
CA PHE A 290 -9.36 -8.94 -5.14
C PHE A 290 -8.06 -9.60 -5.60
N PRO A 291 -7.88 -10.92 -5.42
CA PRO A 291 -6.60 -11.59 -5.67
C PRO A 291 -6.18 -11.48 -7.14
N HIS A 292 -7.13 -11.50 -8.09
CA HIS A 292 -6.86 -11.28 -9.50
C HIS A 292 -6.15 -9.93 -9.78
N ARG A 293 -6.43 -8.86 -9.03
CA ARG A 293 -5.74 -7.57 -9.24
C ARG A 293 -4.29 -7.63 -8.77
N VAL A 294 -4.02 -8.35 -7.67
CA VAL A 294 -2.67 -8.55 -7.15
C VAL A 294 -1.84 -9.36 -8.15
N ILE A 295 -2.43 -10.42 -8.71
CA ILE A 295 -1.81 -11.25 -9.76
C ILE A 295 -1.49 -10.40 -11.00
N ALA A 296 -2.45 -9.60 -11.49
CA ALA A 296 -2.24 -8.72 -12.63
C ALA A 296 -1.12 -7.70 -12.41
N ALA A 297 -1.09 -7.06 -11.23
CA ALA A 297 -0.03 -6.11 -10.87
C ALA A 297 1.35 -6.78 -10.76
N ALA A 298 1.41 -8.03 -10.27
CA ALA A 298 2.66 -8.79 -10.24
C ALA A 298 3.16 -9.15 -11.64
N LEU A 299 2.26 -9.50 -12.57
CA LEU A 299 2.61 -9.75 -13.98
C LEU A 299 3.16 -8.49 -14.66
N GLN A 300 2.51 -7.33 -14.46
CA GLN A 300 2.98 -6.06 -15.02
C GLN A 300 4.39 -5.69 -14.50
N ARG A 301 4.61 -5.78 -13.19
CA ARG A 301 5.95 -5.53 -12.61
C ARG A 301 7.03 -6.44 -13.18
N ARG A 302 6.69 -7.70 -13.44
CA ARG A 302 7.62 -8.66 -14.03
C ARG A 302 7.96 -8.28 -15.48
N ASP A 303 6.97 -7.91 -16.28
CA ASP A 303 7.21 -7.49 -17.66
C ASP A 303 7.98 -6.19 -17.77
N GLU A 304 7.73 -5.25 -16.88
CA GLU A 304 8.54 -4.04 -16.78
C GLU A 304 9.99 -4.38 -16.43
N ALA A 305 10.23 -5.34 -15.54
CA ALA A 305 11.58 -5.78 -15.19
C ALA A 305 12.27 -6.50 -16.37
N ASP A 306 11.55 -7.40 -17.05
CA ASP A 306 12.05 -8.12 -18.22
C ASP A 306 12.34 -7.14 -19.39
N ALA A 307 11.48 -6.13 -19.60
CA ALA A 307 11.69 -5.09 -20.59
C ALA A 307 12.91 -4.20 -20.27
N ARG A 308 13.10 -3.81 -19.01
CA ARG A 308 14.28 -3.04 -18.58
C ARG A 308 15.57 -3.84 -18.79
N LEU A 309 15.55 -5.13 -18.49
CA LEU A 309 16.70 -6.02 -18.70
C LEU A 309 17.02 -6.18 -20.19
N ALA A 310 16.00 -6.29 -21.05
CA ALA A 310 16.16 -6.35 -22.50
C ALA A 310 16.73 -5.05 -23.10
N GLU A 311 16.33 -3.89 -22.57
CA GLU A 311 16.80 -2.59 -23.04
C GLU A 311 18.25 -2.28 -22.59
N HIS A 312 18.64 -2.68 -21.38
CA HIS A 312 19.93 -2.29 -20.79
C HIS A 312 21.02 -3.38 -20.90
N GLY A 313 20.67 -4.59 -21.37
CA GLY A 313 21.57 -5.75 -21.37
C GLY A 313 22.03 -6.15 -19.95
N PRO A 314 22.76 -7.27 -19.79
CA PRO A 314 23.42 -7.57 -18.53
C PRO A 314 24.54 -6.55 -18.34
N THR A 315 24.37 -5.59 -17.43
CA THR A 315 25.34 -4.51 -17.19
C THR A 315 26.71 -5.12 -16.85
N PRO A 316 27.74 -4.98 -17.70
CA PRO A 316 29.10 -5.35 -17.34
C PRO A 316 29.73 -4.13 -16.67
N GLY A 317 29.82 -4.11 -15.34
CA GLY A 317 30.64 -3.11 -14.64
C GLY A 317 30.03 -2.55 -13.36
N ALA A 318 30.05 -3.35 -12.30
CA ALA A 318 30.00 -2.86 -10.92
C ALA A 318 31.39 -2.99 -10.27
N THR A 319 32.43 -2.51 -10.96
CA THR A 319 33.79 -2.35 -10.41
C THR A 319 34.37 -1.04 -10.94
N GLN A 320 33.72 0.08 -10.61
CA GLN A 320 34.46 1.34 -10.65
C GLN A 320 35.32 1.42 -9.38
N PRO A 321 36.66 1.60 -9.50
CA PRO A 321 37.50 1.81 -8.34
C PRO A 321 37.13 3.14 -7.68
N THR A 322 36.67 3.05 -6.44
CA THR A 322 36.34 4.20 -5.60
C THR A 322 37.58 5.05 -5.38
N THR A 323 37.55 6.31 -5.82
CA THR A 323 38.58 7.31 -5.50
C THR A 323 38.64 7.52 -3.99
N ALA A 324 39.83 7.42 -3.40
CA ALA A 324 40.00 7.58 -1.95
C ALA A 324 39.60 9.02 -1.52
N PRO A 325 38.87 9.18 -0.40
CA PRO A 325 38.41 10.48 0.07
C PRO A 325 39.58 11.40 0.44
N ASN A 326 39.50 12.67 0.05
CA ASN A 326 40.55 13.66 0.26
C ASN A 326 40.82 13.93 1.77
N ALA A 327 42.02 14.40 2.10
CA ALA A 327 42.48 14.61 3.47
C ALA A 327 41.59 15.56 4.29
N ALA A 328 40.95 16.53 3.63
CA ALA A 328 39.99 17.44 4.25
C ALA A 328 38.78 16.70 4.85
N PHE A 329 38.29 15.66 4.16
CA PHE A 329 37.20 14.82 4.64
C PHE A 329 37.62 13.95 5.84
N ALA A 330 38.86 13.46 5.86
CA ALA A 330 39.41 12.72 6.99
C ALA A 330 39.56 13.59 8.24
N ALA A 331 40.02 14.84 8.08
CA ALA A 331 40.13 15.81 9.17
C ALA A 331 38.76 16.20 9.75
N ALA A 332 37.76 16.41 8.89
CA ALA A 332 36.37 16.69 9.31
C ALA A 332 35.76 15.51 10.11
N ARG A 333 36.03 14.26 9.72
CA ARG A 333 35.61 13.07 10.50
C ARG A 333 36.24 13.01 11.89
N GLN A 334 37.51 13.37 12.03
CA GLN A 334 38.18 13.39 13.33
C GLN A 334 37.62 14.48 14.24
N ALA A 335 37.30 15.66 13.70
CA ALA A 335 36.67 16.74 14.46
C ALA A 335 35.29 16.35 15.01
N VAL A 336 34.47 15.66 14.21
CA VAL A 336 33.14 15.16 14.64
C VAL A 336 33.25 14.04 15.68
N ARG A 337 34.27 13.18 15.61
CA ARG A 337 34.52 12.13 16.62
C ARG A 337 34.94 12.66 17.99
N ARG A 338 35.51 13.87 18.06
CA ARG A 338 35.93 14.52 19.31
C ARG A 338 34.78 15.25 20.02
N TYR A 339 33.66 15.50 19.34
CA TYR A 339 32.49 16.11 19.98
C TYR A 339 31.72 15.05 20.79
N ASP A 340 31.83 15.23 22.10
CA ASP A 340 31.33 14.51 23.27
C ASP A 340 30.26 13.42 23.10
N ARG A 341 30.54 12.28 23.76
CA ARG A 341 29.89 10.97 23.65
C ARG A 341 29.21 10.58 24.97
N THR A 342 28.77 11.54 25.77
CA THR A 342 28.32 11.34 27.16
C THR A 342 26.80 11.23 27.36
N ALA A 343 25.98 11.16 26.31
CA ALA A 343 24.52 11.11 26.48
C ALA A 343 23.76 10.21 25.50
N TYR A 344 24.15 8.95 25.35
CA TYR A 344 23.29 7.95 24.72
C TYR A 344 23.14 6.70 25.58
N VAL A 345 21.88 6.35 25.84
CA VAL A 345 21.46 5.02 26.30
C VAL A 345 21.90 4.01 25.24
N THR A 346 22.72 3.05 25.65
CA THR A 346 23.08 1.88 24.84
C THR A 346 21.82 1.05 24.62
N LEU A 347 21.27 1.09 23.40
CA LEU A 347 20.33 0.07 22.96
C LEU A 347 21.12 -1.22 22.68
N PRO A 348 20.62 -2.40 23.07
CA PRO A 348 21.28 -3.66 22.78
C PRO A 348 21.43 -3.85 21.27
N ALA A 349 22.53 -4.48 20.86
CA ALA A 349 22.73 -4.91 19.47
C ALA A 349 21.58 -5.85 19.05
N VAL A 350 21.27 -5.92 17.75
CA VAL A 350 20.18 -6.77 17.21
C VAL A 350 20.37 -8.25 17.61
N ASP A 351 21.62 -8.64 17.77
CA ASP A 351 22.15 -9.92 18.22
C ASP A 351 22.05 -10.15 19.75
N GLN A 352 21.53 -9.19 20.50
CA GLN A 352 21.24 -9.28 21.94
C GLN A 352 19.74 -9.19 22.27
N VAL A 353 18.86 -9.13 21.25
CA VAL A 353 17.44 -9.38 21.48
C VAL A 353 17.29 -10.87 21.76
N PRO A 354 16.80 -11.30 22.93
CA PRO A 354 16.55 -12.71 23.18
C PRO A 354 15.57 -13.20 22.12
N GLU A 355 16.03 -14.04 21.19
CA GLU A 355 15.12 -14.84 20.37
C GLU A 355 14.23 -15.59 21.35
N ASP A 356 12.93 -15.31 21.32
CA ASP A 356 11.98 -15.85 22.28
C ASP A 356 12.13 -17.38 22.30
N MET A 357 12.50 -17.93 23.45
CA MET A 357 12.67 -19.38 23.61
C MET A 357 11.36 -20.12 23.33
N HIS A 358 10.22 -19.44 23.40
CA HIS A 358 8.91 -19.97 23.04
C HIS A 358 8.81 -20.30 21.54
N ASP A 359 9.31 -19.42 20.66
CA ASP A 359 9.27 -19.62 19.21
C ASP A 359 10.16 -20.81 18.79
N ARG A 360 11.30 -20.99 19.46
CA ARG A 360 12.17 -22.16 19.24
C ARG A 360 11.53 -23.45 19.76
N GLY A 361 10.83 -23.42 20.89
CA GLY A 361 10.09 -24.57 21.41
C GLY A 361 9.04 -25.06 20.41
N ILE A 362 8.20 -24.15 19.92
CA ILE A 362 7.16 -24.45 18.92
C ILE A 362 7.78 -25.03 17.64
N LEU A 363 8.90 -24.48 17.18
CA LEU A 363 9.57 -24.98 15.98
C LEU A 363 10.16 -26.39 16.16
N ARG A 364 10.65 -26.70 17.37
CA ARG A 364 11.18 -28.03 17.70
C ARG A 364 10.09 -29.07 17.82
N ASP A 365 8.97 -28.71 18.44
CA ASP A 365 7.81 -29.60 18.55
C ASP A 365 7.24 -29.90 17.15
N ALA A 366 7.10 -28.88 16.29
CA ALA A 366 6.66 -29.08 14.91
C ALA A 366 7.67 -29.91 14.09
N ALA A 367 8.97 -29.74 14.30
CA ALA A 367 10.01 -30.52 13.63
C ALA A 367 10.09 -31.97 14.12
N ALA A 368 9.61 -32.27 15.33
CA ALA A 368 9.48 -33.64 15.82
C ALA A 368 8.32 -34.38 15.15
N GLU A 369 7.26 -33.65 14.75
CA GLU A 369 6.09 -34.21 14.08
C GLU A 369 6.23 -34.28 12.54
N ASP A 370 6.99 -33.36 11.93
CA ASP A 370 7.14 -33.26 10.47
C ASP A 370 8.61 -33.16 10.02
N LEU A 371 9.12 -34.29 9.49
CA LEU A 371 10.46 -34.38 8.89
C LEU A 371 10.64 -33.48 7.66
N GLY A 372 9.57 -33.04 7.01
CA GLY A 372 9.61 -32.08 5.90
C GLY A 372 10.13 -30.71 6.33
N ILE A 373 9.86 -30.32 7.58
CA ILE A 373 10.39 -29.07 8.18
C ILE A 373 11.89 -29.19 8.39
N VAL A 374 12.35 -30.33 8.94
CA VAL A 374 13.79 -30.61 9.14
C VAL A 374 14.54 -30.59 7.82
N ARG A 375 14.00 -31.27 6.80
CA ARG A 375 14.59 -31.31 5.45
C ARG A 375 14.70 -29.92 4.82
N SER A 376 13.61 -29.15 4.85
CA SER A 376 13.59 -27.79 4.31
C SER A 376 14.60 -26.88 5.01
N MET A 377 14.77 -27.03 6.33
CA MET A 377 15.73 -26.25 7.11
C MET A 377 17.18 -26.63 6.78
N VAL A 378 17.48 -27.92 6.63
CA VAL A 378 18.80 -28.40 6.22
C VAL A 378 19.14 -27.93 4.79
N ASP A 379 18.19 -28.01 3.87
CA ASP A 379 18.38 -27.59 2.47
C ASP A 379 18.61 -26.07 2.33
N CYS A 380 17.96 -25.27 3.18
CA CYS A 380 18.04 -23.81 3.11
C CYS A 380 19.17 -23.19 3.93
N LEU A 381 19.44 -23.70 5.13
CA LEU A 381 20.37 -23.08 6.09
C LEU A 381 21.64 -23.91 6.33
N GLY A 382 21.67 -25.15 5.86
CA GLY A 382 22.74 -26.09 6.15
C GLY A 382 22.55 -26.81 7.49
N ARG A 383 23.26 -27.94 7.63
CA ARG A 383 23.08 -28.90 8.73
C ARG A 383 23.43 -28.33 10.11
N GLU A 384 24.50 -27.56 10.22
CA GLU A 384 24.96 -26.99 11.50
C GLU A 384 23.97 -25.95 12.05
N GLU A 385 23.40 -25.14 11.17
CA GLU A 385 22.42 -24.13 11.58
C GLU A 385 21.06 -24.75 11.89
N ALA A 386 20.65 -25.77 11.13
CA ALA A 386 19.49 -26.58 11.46
C ALA A 386 19.65 -27.26 12.83
N LEU A 387 20.85 -27.75 13.18
CA LEU A 387 21.15 -28.32 14.49
C LEU A 387 21.02 -27.30 15.62
N ARG A 388 21.52 -26.08 15.41
CA ARG A 388 21.43 -24.97 16.38
C ARG A 388 19.97 -24.60 16.69
N VAL A 389 19.12 -24.59 15.66
CA VAL A 389 17.71 -24.17 15.76
C VAL A 389 16.81 -25.30 16.24
N LEU A 390 16.83 -26.46 15.56
CA LEU A 390 15.92 -27.58 15.78
C LEU A 390 16.38 -28.55 16.89
N GLY A 391 17.67 -28.52 17.26
CA GLY A 391 18.23 -29.45 18.22
C GLY A 391 18.59 -30.82 17.60
N SER A 392 19.32 -31.63 18.36
CA SER A 392 19.93 -32.88 17.90
C SER A 392 18.93 -34.01 17.64
N ASP A 393 17.75 -33.97 18.28
CA ASP A 393 16.77 -35.06 18.19
C ASP A 393 16.05 -35.05 16.84
N ALA A 394 15.66 -33.88 16.35
CA ALA A 394 15.03 -33.71 15.04
C ALA A 394 15.99 -34.11 13.90
N LEU A 395 17.28 -33.77 14.01
CA LEU A 395 18.27 -34.20 13.01
C LEU A 395 18.56 -35.70 13.06
N ARG A 396 18.56 -36.32 14.24
CA ARG A 396 18.72 -37.78 14.34
C ARG A 396 17.58 -38.53 13.66
N ALA A 397 16.34 -38.07 13.86
CA ALA A 397 15.17 -38.64 13.18
C ALA A 397 15.27 -38.49 11.65
N TYR A 398 15.74 -37.34 11.17
CA TYR A 398 15.98 -37.09 9.75
C TYR A 398 17.09 -37.98 9.16
N ASP A 399 18.23 -38.11 9.85
CA ASP A 399 19.34 -38.93 9.41
C ASP A 399 18.93 -40.42 9.33
N THR A 400 18.20 -40.92 10.34
CA THR A 400 17.67 -42.31 10.33
C THR A 400 16.69 -42.53 9.17
N ALA A 401 15.82 -41.56 8.87
CA ALA A 401 14.88 -41.65 7.76
C ALA A 401 15.58 -41.64 6.38
N ASN A 402 16.65 -40.85 6.23
CA ASN A 402 17.44 -40.82 5.01
C ASN A 402 18.28 -42.10 4.84
N GLU A 403 18.86 -42.64 5.91
CA GLU A 403 19.59 -43.91 5.88
C GLU A 403 18.67 -45.06 5.47
N ALA A 404 17.45 -45.13 6.03
CA ALA A 404 16.45 -46.11 5.63
C ALA A 404 16.08 -45.97 4.14
N ALA A 405 15.90 -44.74 3.65
CA ALA A 405 15.60 -44.49 2.23
C ALA A 405 16.75 -44.92 1.30
N LEU A 406 18.01 -44.74 1.72
CA LEU A 406 19.18 -45.19 0.97
C LEU A 406 19.30 -46.72 0.92
N VAL A 407 19.01 -47.42 2.02
CA VAL A 407 19.03 -48.89 2.05
C VAL A 407 17.94 -49.47 1.13
N TYR A 408 16.74 -48.90 1.13
CA TYR A 408 15.67 -49.28 0.20
C TYR A 408 16.02 -49.03 -1.28
N ALA A 409 16.77 -47.96 -1.57
CA ALA A 409 17.19 -47.64 -2.95
C ALA A 409 18.30 -48.53 -3.50
N VAL A 410 19.07 -49.22 -2.64
CA VAL A 410 20.16 -50.14 -3.04
C VAL A 410 19.67 -51.59 -3.15
N THR A 411 18.56 -51.93 -2.49
CA THR A 411 17.98 -53.28 -2.48
C THR A 411 16.84 -53.48 -3.49
N ALA A 412 16.32 -52.39 -4.06
CA ALA A 412 15.42 -52.38 -5.23
C ALA A 412 16.22 -52.22 -6.52
#